data_AF-A0A523B3X7-F1
#
_entry.id   AF-A0A523B3X7-F1
#
_cell.length_a   1.000
_cell.length_b   1.000
_cell.length_c   1.000
_cell.angle_alpha   90.00
_cell.angle_beta   90.00
_cell.angle_gamma   90.00
#
_symmetry.space_group_name_H-M   'P 1'
#
loop_
_entity.id
_entity.type
_entity.pdbx_description
1 polymer ?
#
loop_
_entity_poly.entity_id
_entity_poly.type
_entity_poly.pdbx_seq_one_letter_code
_entity_poly.pdbx_strand_id
1 'polypeptide(L)'
;MTGPGEGKLKIEAQVYVNGELLRDVDVYVHVKGYSLARVTHLDIEHPDVNKYVKPHGGRFLKIVGIKGGFMVKDSSWVMIVKSTFLEDLLKIGEETYAWVGGKLGGMYIGFKKTYIEKLEEKAIKLYNIIPRRAR
;
A
#
# COMPACT_ATOMS: atom_id res chain seq x y z
N MET A 1 -5.53 10.44 -10.55
CA MET A 1 -5.73 10.21 -9.10
C MET A 1 -7.23 10.11 -8.85
N THR A 2 -7.67 9.15 -8.04
CA THR A 2 -9.11 8.89 -7.82
C THR A 2 -9.66 9.47 -6.51
N GLY A 3 -8.83 10.16 -5.72
CA GLY A 3 -9.27 10.79 -4.46
C GLY A 3 -9.82 9.79 -3.44
N PRO A 4 -10.41 10.27 -2.33
CA PRO A 4 -11.19 9.43 -1.42
C PRO A 4 -12.49 8.96 -2.08
N GLY A 5 -12.90 7.73 -1.81
CA GLY A 5 -14.16 7.15 -2.28
C GLY A 5 -14.60 6.02 -1.35
N GLU A 6 -15.83 5.55 -1.47
CA GLU A 6 -16.32 4.42 -0.67
C GLU A 6 -15.32 3.25 -0.77
N GLY A 7 -14.90 2.71 0.38
CA GLY A 7 -13.92 1.62 0.48
C GLY A 7 -12.45 1.97 0.22
N LYS A 8 -12.11 3.24 0.00
CA LYS A 8 -10.73 3.72 -0.08
C LYS A 8 -10.37 4.51 1.19
N LEU A 9 -9.77 3.80 2.14
CA LEU A 9 -9.54 4.28 3.49
C LEU A 9 -8.24 5.06 3.55
N LYS A 10 -8.30 6.38 3.76
CA LYS A 10 -7.10 7.18 3.96
C LYS A 10 -6.48 6.82 5.31
N ILE A 11 -5.20 6.50 5.32
CA ILE A 11 -4.46 6.22 6.56
C ILE A 11 -3.39 7.29 6.78
N GLU A 12 -3.18 7.68 8.02
CA GLU A 12 -2.05 8.53 8.38
C GLU A 12 -0.75 7.73 8.24
N ALA A 13 0.09 8.13 7.29
CA ALA A 13 1.33 7.45 6.99
C ALA A 13 2.45 8.42 6.65
N GLN A 14 3.67 8.04 7.01
CA GLN A 14 4.89 8.67 6.52
C GLN A 14 5.53 7.76 5.49
N VAL A 15 5.79 8.31 4.30
CA VAL A 15 6.47 7.59 3.22
C VAL A 15 7.83 8.22 3.00
N TYR A 16 8.87 7.38 2.98
CA TYR A 16 10.23 7.79 2.66
C TYR A 16 10.70 7.05 1.42
N VAL A 17 11.41 7.71 0.52
CA VAL A 17 12.07 7.06 -0.62
C VAL A 17 13.54 7.46 -0.61
N ASN A 18 14.44 6.47 -0.65
CA ASN A 18 15.89 6.65 -0.56
C ASN A 18 16.33 7.51 0.65
N GLY A 19 15.59 7.44 1.75
CA GLY A 19 15.86 8.19 2.98
C GLY A 19 15.19 9.57 3.06
N GLU A 20 14.62 10.07 1.95
CA GLU A 20 13.94 11.37 1.92
C GLU A 20 12.45 11.22 2.21
N LEU A 21 11.89 12.12 3.04
CA LEU A 21 10.46 12.16 3.32
C LEU A 21 9.69 12.68 2.11
N LEU A 22 8.73 11.89 1.63
CA LEU A 22 7.80 12.30 0.59
C LEU A 22 6.67 13.12 1.20
N ARG A 23 6.71 14.44 1.03
CA ARG A 23 5.68 15.37 1.53
C ARG A 23 4.41 15.23 0.70
N ASP A 24 3.27 15.58 1.30
CA ASP A 24 1.96 15.61 0.62
C ASP A 24 1.58 14.28 -0.07
N VAL A 25 2.06 13.17 0.49
CA VAL A 25 1.72 11.82 0.05
C VAL A 25 0.42 11.36 0.70
N ASP A 26 -0.50 10.85 -0.12
CA ASP A 26 -1.70 10.22 0.37
C ASP A 26 -1.58 8.70 0.29
N VAL A 27 -1.81 8.01 1.40
CA VAL A 27 -1.77 6.55 1.49
C VAL A 27 -3.16 6.03 1.79
N TYR A 28 -3.62 5.05 1.01
CA TYR A 28 -4.95 4.47 1.17
C TYR A 28 -4.91 2.95 1.22
N VAL A 29 -5.74 2.36 2.09
CA VAL A 29 -6.14 0.97 1.94
C VAL A 29 -7.34 0.93 1.01
N HIS A 30 -7.15 0.37 -0.17
CA HIS A 30 -8.20 0.23 -1.16
C HIS A 30 -8.84 -1.15 -1.02
N VAL A 31 -10.01 -1.22 -0.39
CA VAL A 31 -10.68 -2.46 -0.01
C VAL A 31 -11.36 -3.11 -1.22
N LYS A 32 -11.22 -4.43 -1.32
CA LYS A 32 -11.83 -5.26 -2.37
C LYS A 32 -13.33 -5.03 -2.50
N GLY A 33 -13.78 -4.92 -3.75
CA GLY A 33 -15.18 -4.77 -4.13
C GLY A 33 -15.70 -3.33 -4.06
N TYR A 34 -14.81 -2.36 -3.82
CA TYR A 34 -15.09 -0.93 -3.86
C TYR A 34 -14.25 -0.27 -4.94
N SER A 35 -14.76 0.79 -5.57
CA SER A 35 -14.03 1.59 -6.56
C SER A 35 -13.25 0.76 -7.59
N LEU A 36 -13.85 -0.35 -8.04
CA LEU A 36 -13.31 -1.34 -8.99
C LEU A 36 -12.11 -2.17 -8.50
N ALA A 37 -11.73 -2.10 -7.22
CA ALA A 37 -10.70 -2.95 -6.64
C ALA A 37 -11.13 -4.41 -6.64
N ARG A 38 -10.45 -5.23 -7.46
CA ARG A 38 -10.64 -6.69 -7.48
C ARG A 38 -10.02 -7.41 -6.28
N VAL A 39 -9.02 -6.79 -5.67
CA VAL A 39 -8.27 -7.29 -4.51
C VAL A 39 -7.91 -6.11 -3.62
N THR A 40 -7.90 -6.30 -2.30
CA THR A 40 -7.48 -5.28 -1.35
C THR A 40 -5.99 -4.99 -1.52
N HIS A 41 -5.62 -3.73 -1.65
CA HIS A 41 -4.23 -3.29 -1.85
C HIS A 41 -3.98 -1.96 -1.15
N LEU A 42 -2.71 -1.57 -1.04
CA LEU A 42 -2.31 -0.26 -0.52
C LEU A 42 -1.96 0.66 -1.69
N ASP A 43 -2.61 1.80 -1.77
CA ASP A 43 -2.30 2.87 -2.71
C ASP A 43 -1.36 3.89 -2.07
N ILE A 44 -0.37 4.33 -2.82
CA ILE A 44 0.53 5.45 -2.47
C ILE A 44 0.40 6.48 -3.60
N GLU A 45 -0.30 7.57 -3.34
CA GLU A 45 -0.63 8.61 -4.30
C GLU A 45 0.30 9.81 -4.10
N HIS A 46 1.30 9.91 -4.96
CA HIS A 46 2.18 11.06 -5.10
C HIS A 46 2.90 10.96 -6.46
N PRO A 47 2.88 12.00 -7.32
CA PRO A 47 3.43 11.92 -8.69
C PRO A 47 4.89 11.46 -8.77
N ASP A 48 5.74 11.86 -7.81
CA ASP A 48 7.15 11.48 -7.81
C ASP A 48 7.39 9.97 -7.69
N VAL A 49 6.42 9.20 -7.17
CA VAL A 49 6.60 7.74 -7.11
C VAL A 49 6.65 7.11 -8.50
N ASN A 50 6.11 7.79 -9.52
CA ASN A 50 6.19 7.35 -10.91
C ASN A 50 7.60 7.42 -11.51
N LYS A 51 8.55 8.14 -10.87
CA LYS A 51 9.98 8.10 -11.21
C LYS A 51 10.57 6.70 -10.97
N TYR A 52 10.01 5.96 -10.01
CA TYR A 52 10.48 4.64 -9.59
C TYR A 52 9.66 3.50 -10.22
N VAL A 53 8.34 3.70 -10.32
CA VAL A 53 7.42 2.72 -10.92
C VAL A 53 6.52 3.40 -11.93
N LYS A 54 6.82 3.22 -13.22
CA LYS A 54 6.08 3.84 -14.33
C LYS A 54 4.61 3.36 -14.35
N PRO A 55 3.66 4.23 -14.72
CA PRO A 55 2.28 3.84 -14.97
C PRO A 55 2.18 2.65 -15.94
N HIS A 56 1.22 1.75 -15.69
CA HIS A 56 0.99 0.52 -16.47
C HIS A 56 2.12 -0.53 -16.39
N GLY A 57 3.19 -0.25 -15.65
CA GLY A 57 4.22 -1.20 -15.29
C GLY A 57 4.01 -1.79 -13.90
N GLY A 58 4.71 -2.88 -13.61
CA GLY A 58 4.77 -3.42 -12.26
C GLY A 58 5.74 -4.58 -12.17
N ARG A 59 6.14 -4.92 -10.95
CA ARG A 59 7.03 -6.04 -10.67
C ARG A 59 6.82 -6.56 -9.26
N PHE A 60 7.22 -7.80 -9.02
CA PHE A 60 7.30 -8.33 -7.67
C PHE A 60 8.55 -7.78 -6.99
N LEU A 61 8.36 -7.09 -5.87
CA LEU A 61 9.44 -6.54 -5.05
C LEU A 61 9.43 -7.19 -3.67
N LYS A 62 10.64 -7.33 -3.11
CA LYS A 62 10.78 -7.79 -1.74
C LYS A 62 10.25 -6.71 -0.81
N ILE A 63 9.42 -7.12 0.16
CA ILE A 63 9.00 -6.29 1.27
C ILE A 63 9.51 -6.89 2.57
N VAL A 64 9.90 -6.02 3.51
CA VAL A 64 10.47 -6.40 4.81
C VAL A 64 9.73 -5.65 5.90
N GLY A 65 9.23 -6.36 6.91
CA GLY A 65 8.62 -5.74 8.08
C GLY A 65 9.64 -4.96 8.90
N ILE A 66 9.28 -3.74 9.29
CA ILE A 66 10.11 -2.86 10.13
C ILE A 66 9.28 -2.31 11.28
N LYS A 67 9.91 -1.67 12.26
CA LYS A 67 9.17 -0.98 13.32
C LYS A 67 8.22 0.08 12.73
N GLY A 68 6.92 -0.07 12.99
CA GLY A 68 5.87 0.86 12.57
C GLY A 68 5.43 0.73 11.11
N GLY A 69 5.79 -0.33 10.38
CA GLY A 69 5.34 -0.54 9.01
C GLY A 69 6.23 -1.50 8.21
N PHE A 70 6.53 -1.17 6.96
CA PHE A 70 7.35 -2.02 6.09
C PHE A 70 8.24 -1.22 5.16
N MET A 71 9.22 -1.91 4.60
CA MET A 71 10.14 -1.44 3.57
C MET A 71 9.92 -2.21 2.28
N VAL A 72 9.94 -1.54 1.13
CA VAL A 72 9.97 -2.13 -0.22
C VAL A 72 11.37 -1.95 -0.80
N LYS A 73 11.96 -3.03 -1.31
CA LYS A 73 13.31 -3.03 -1.88
C LYS A 73 13.27 -3.33 -3.39
N ASP A 74 13.75 -2.38 -4.19
CA ASP A 74 14.14 -2.56 -5.58
C ASP A 74 15.67 -2.50 -5.69
N SER A 75 16.24 -2.83 -6.85
CA SER A 75 17.69 -2.74 -7.07
C SER A 75 18.20 -1.29 -7.08
N SER A 76 17.34 -0.32 -7.38
CA SER A 76 17.70 1.08 -7.59
C SER A 76 17.11 2.05 -6.55
N TRP A 77 16.17 1.61 -5.73
CA TRP A 77 15.53 2.44 -4.72
C TRP A 77 14.97 1.61 -3.56
N VAL A 78 14.77 2.29 -2.44
CA VAL A 78 14.12 1.74 -1.24
C VAL A 78 13.01 2.68 -0.81
N MET A 79 11.82 2.14 -0.58
CA MET A 79 10.70 2.89 0.00
C MET A 79 10.39 2.35 1.40
N ILE A 80 10.10 3.25 2.33
CA ILE A 80 9.64 2.92 3.67
C ILE A 80 8.25 3.53 3.86
N VAL A 81 7.29 2.72 4.30
CA VAL A 81 5.94 3.18 4.64
C VAL A 81 5.71 2.91 6.12
N LYS A 82 5.48 3.96 6.90
CA LYS A 82 5.19 3.87 8.33
C LYS A 82 3.80 4.37 8.64
N SER A 83 3.04 3.61 9.40
CA SER A 83 1.71 3.96 9.90
C SER A 83 1.37 3.05 11.07
N THR A 84 0.70 3.59 12.09
CA THR A 84 0.12 2.79 13.18
C THR A 84 -0.86 1.74 12.64
N PHE A 85 -1.54 2.03 11.53
CA PHE A 85 -2.41 1.08 10.86
C PHE A 85 -1.65 -0.16 10.34
N LEU A 86 -0.39 -0.01 9.97
CA LEU A 86 0.44 -1.02 9.29
C LEU A 86 1.42 -1.76 10.21
N GLU A 87 1.48 -1.42 11.51
CA GLU A 87 2.53 -1.87 12.44
C GLU A 87 2.62 -3.39 12.63
N ASP A 88 1.49 -4.09 12.55
CA ASP A 88 1.33 -5.55 12.70
C ASP A 88 1.07 -6.27 11.36
N LEU A 89 1.17 -5.55 10.24
CA LEU A 89 0.99 -6.13 8.91
C LEU A 89 2.05 -7.22 8.66
N LEU A 90 3.33 -6.88 8.88
CA LEU A 90 4.47 -7.79 8.86
C LEU A 90 5.20 -7.73 10.20
N LYS A 91 5.70 -8.88 10.69
CA LYS A 91 6.59 -8.88 11.85
C LYS A 91 7.91 -8.20 11.48
N ILE A 92 8.59 -7.59 12.46
CA ILE A 92 9.90 -6.99 12.23
C ILE A 92 10.88 -8.06 11.72
N GLY A 93 11.53 -7.79 10.59
CA GLY A 93 12.44 -8.73 9.92
C GLY A 93 11.76 -9.79 9.04
N GLU A 94 10.42 -9.88 9.04
CA GLU A 94 9.68 -10.77 8.14
C GLU A 94 9.85 -10.32 6.69
N GLU A 95 10.33 -11.21 5.83
CA GLU A 95 10.48 -10.94 4.40
C GLU A 95 9.41 -11.67 3.58
N THR A 96 8.88 -11.01 2.56
CA THR A 96 8.02 -11.62 1.55
C THR A 96 8.11 -10.82 0.24
N TYR A 97 7.28 -11.16 -0.74
CA TYR A 97 7.16 -10.41 -1.99
C TYR A 97 5.75 -9.85 -2.13
N ALA A 98 5.66 -8.64 -2.67
CA ALA A 98 4.42 -7.98 -3.05
C ALA A 98 4.50 -7.51 -4.51
N TRP A 99 3.35 -7.47 -5.19
CA TRP A 99 3.26 -6.83 -6.49
C TRP A 99 3.25 -5.32 -6.31
N VAL A 100 4.19 -4.61 -6.92
CA VAL A 100 4.23 -3.14 -6.90
C VAL A 100 3.97 -2.65 -8.31
N GLY A 101 2.81 -2.04 -8.52
CA GLY A 101 2.34 -1.56 -9.82
C GLY A 101 2.23 -0.04 -9.87
N GLY A 102 2.58 0.56 -11.00
CA GLY A 102 2.48 2.00 -11.23
C GLY A 102 1.10 2.38 -11.78
N LYS A 103 0.58 3.51 -11.30
CA LYS A 103 -0.62 4.17 -11.82
C LYS A 103 -0.33 5.65 -12.04
N LEU A 104 -1.16 6.33 -12.82
CA LEU A 104 -0.96 7.77 -13.06
C LEU A 104 -1.08 8.54 -11.73
N GLY A 105 0.01 9.18 -11.32
CA GLY A 105 0.11 9.96 -10.08
C GLY A 105 0.36 9.11 -8.82
N GLY A 106 0.75 7.84 -8.96
CA GLY A 106 0.94 6.98 -7.80
C GLY A 106 1.45 5.57 -8.10
N MET A 107 1.48 4.74 -7.08
CA MET A 107 1.67 3.30 -7.19
C MET A 107 0.71 2.56 -6.26
N TYR A 108 0.60 1.25 -6.46
CA TYR A 108 -0.14 0.37 -5.57
C TYR A 108 0.69 -0.86 -5.20
N ILE A 109 0.49 -1.36 -3.99
CA ILE A 109 1.16 -2.53 -3.42
C ILE A 109 0.10 -3.60 -3.15
N GLY A 110 0.12 -4.64 -3.97
CA GLY A 110 -0.70 -5.84 -3.83
C GLY A 110 0.02 -6.91 -3.02
N PHE A 111 -0.54 -7.27 -1.87
CA PHE A 111 0.06 -8.25 -0.96
C PHE A 111 -0.44 -9.68 -1.20
N LYS A 112 0.21 -10.66 -0.58
CA LYS A 112 -0.32 -12.03 -0.48
C LYS A 112 -1.57 -12.06 0.40
N LYS A 113 -2.40 -13.10 0.21
CA LYS A 113 -3.69 -13.29 0.88
C LYS A 113 -3.63 -13.10 2.41
N THR A 114 -2.62 -13.65 3.06
CA THR A 114 -2.43 -13.55 4.53
C THR A 114 -2.33 -12.11 5.03
N TYR A 115 -1.68 -11.22 4.28
CA TYR A 115 -1.58 -9.80 4.64
C TYR A 115 -2.80 -9.01 4.21
N ILE A 116 -3.43 -9.40 3.09
CA ILE A 116 -4.73 -8.86 2.68
C ILE A 116 -5.77 -9.07 3.79
N GLU A 117 -5.85 -10.27 4.35
CA GLU A 117 -6.79 -10.60 5.43
C GLU A 117 -6.59 -9.68 6.65
N LYS A 118 -5.34 -9.39 7.03
CA LYS A 118 -5.04 -8.41 8.09
C LYS A 118 -5.52 -7.00 7.77
N LEU A 119 -5.30 -6.53 6.54
CA LEU A 119 -5.78 -5.20 6.10
C LEU A 119 -7.31 -5.13 6.10
N GLU A 120 -7.97 -6.19 5.60
CA GLU A 120 -9.43 -6.31 5.58
C GLU A 120 -10.01 -6.38 7.00
N GLU A 121 -9.39 -7.11 7.91
CA GLU A 121 -9.79 -7.14 9.33
C GLU A 121 -9.74 -5.75 9.99
N LYS A 122 -8.68 -4.98 9.72
CA LYS A 122 -8.56 -3.61 10.25
C LYS A 122 -9.57 -2.67 9.61
N ALA A 123 -9.84 -2.82 8.31
CA ALA A 123 -10.89 -2.06 7.63
C ALA A 123 -12.26 -2.29 8.28
N ILE A 124 -12.58 -3.54 8.63
CA ILE A 124 -13.81 -3.88 9.35
C ILE A 124 -13.81 -3.28 10.76
N LYS A 125 -12.75 -3.54 11.55
CA LYS A 125 -12.68 -3.14 12.97
C LYS A 125 -12.67 -1.62 13.17
N LEU A 126 -11.97 -0.87 12.33
CA LEU A 126 -11.73 0.55 12.52
C LEU A 126 -12.67 1.45 11.70
N TYR A 127 -13.18 0.95 10.57
CA TYR A 127 -13.96 1.75 9.62
C TYR A 127 -15.33 1.14 9.29
N ASN A 128 -15.66 -0.05 9.82
CA ASN A 128 -16.88 -0.79 9.48
C ASN A 128 -17.05 -1.03 7.97
N ILE A 129 -15.94 -1.17 7.24
CA ILE A 129 -15.93 -1.43 5.80
C ILE A 129 -15.64 -2.91 5.56
N ILE A 130 -16.64 -3.61 5.01
CA ILE A 130 -16.59 -5.04 4.74
C ILE A 130 -16.21 -5.28 3.27
N PRO A 131 -15.18 -6.08 2.96
CA PRO A 131 -14.83 -6.43 1.59
C PRO A 131 -16.00 -7.11 0.87
N ARG A 132 -16.27 -6.70 -0.37
CA ARG A 132 -17.36 -7.26 -1.18
C ARG A 132 -16.81 -8.30 -2.17
N ARG A 133 -17.69 -9.16 -2.71
CA ARG A 133 -17.32 -9.94 -3.91
C ARG A 133 -17.00 -8.94 -5.03
N ALA A 134 -15.83 -9.10 -5.65
CA ALA A 134 -15.51 -8.34 -6.85
C ALA A 134 -16.58 -8.66 -7.91
N ARG A 135 -17.23 -7.60 -8.42
CA ARG A 135 -18.16 -7.70 -9.55
C ARG A 135 -17.39 -7.82 -10.85
#